data_AF-A0AAI8MH75-F1
#
_entry.id   AF-A0AAI8MH75-F1
#
_cell.length_a   1.000
_cell.length_b   1.000
_cell.length_c   1.000
_cell.angle_alpha   90.00
_cell.angle_beta   90.00
_cell.angle_gamma   90.00
#
_symmetry.space_group_name_H-M   'P 1'
#
loop_
_entity.id
_entity.type
_entity.pdbx_description
1 polymer ?
#
loop_
_entity_poly.entity_id
_entity_poly.type
_entity_poly.pdbx_seq_one_letter_code
_entity_poly.pdbx_strand_id
1 'polypeptide(L)' 'MQNYINHENIRRYQKLIAVSEGDPSRDEARHQTLLRLLDEEKAKEERPHDWPNV' A
#
# COMPACT_ATOMS: atom_id res chain seq x y z
N MET A 1 -16.68 12.65 1.69
CA MET A 1 -15.90 11.84 2.65
C MET A 1 -14.44 12.09 2.35
N GLN A 2 -13.66 12.51 3.34
CA GLN A 2 -12.27 12.94 3.13
C GLN A 2 -11.44 11.76 2.62
N ASN A 3 -10.84 11.92 1.44
CA ASN A 3 -9.81 11.02 0.89
C ASN A 3 -8.55 11.17 1.74
N TYR A 4 -8.60 10.67 2.99
CA TYR A 4 -7.41 10.61 3.81
C TYR A 4 -6.56 9.47 3.26
N ILE A 5 -5.54 9.85 2.50
CA ILE A 5 -4.37 9.01 2.31
C ILE A 5 -3.94 8.60 3.70
N ASN A 6 -3.94 7.30 3.97
CA ASN A 6 -3.43 6.82 5.22
C ASN A 6 -1.90 6.74 5.07
N HIS A 7 -1.23 7.88 5.19
CA HIS A 7 0.24 7.98 5.15
C HIS A 7 0.90 7.02 6.16
N GLU A 8 0.18 6.66 7.24
CA GLU A 8 0.63 5.64 8.18
C GLU A 8 0.58 4.24 7.58
N ASN A 9 -0.44 3.88 6.79
CA ASN A 9 -0.50 2.61 6.07
C ASN A 9 0.63 2.49 5.05
N ILE A 10 0.90 3.54 4.27
CA ILE A 10 2.00 3.55 3.29
C ILE A 10 3.34 3.29 4.00
N ARG A 11 3.64 4.06 5.07
CA ARG A 11 4.86 3.87 5.87
C ARG A 11 4.93 2.47 6.49
N ARG A 12 3.80 1.94 6.95
CA ARG A 12 3.71 0.60 7.54
C ARG A 12 4.01 -0.48 6.52
N TYR A 13 3.43 -0.42 5.32
CA TYR A 13 3.69 -1.40 4.27
C TYR A 13 5.14 -1.34 3.79
N GLN A 14 5.70 -0.14 3.59
CA GLN A 14 7.11 0.03 3.26
C GLN A 14 8.04 -0.62 4.30
N LYS A 15 7.76 -0.42 5.59
CA LYS A 15 8.54 -1.04 6.67
C LYS A 15 8.44 -2.57 6.64
N LEU A 16 7.24 -3.11 6.43
CA LEU A 16 7.03 -4.56 6.38
C LEU A 16 7.68 -5.20 5.14
N ILE A 17 7.68 -4.50 4.00
CA ILE A 17 8.39 -4.91 2.79
C ILE A 17 9.90 -4.97 3.06
N ALA A 18 10.49 -3.92 3.64
CA ALA A 18 11.92 -3.89 3.96
C ALA A 18 12.34 -5.03 4.92
N VAL A 19 11.50 -5.33 5.94
CA VAL A 19 11.72 -6.48 6.82
C VAL A 19 11.64 -7.79 6.05
N SER A 20 10.67 -7.90 5.14
CA SER A 20 10.43 -9.08 4.31
C SER A 20 11.59 -9.32 3.34
N GLU A 21 12.15 -8.28 2.71
CA GLU A 21 13.31 -8.36 1.80
C GLU A 21 14.61 -8.79 2.50
N GLY A 22 14.75 -8.50 3.79
CA GLY A 22 15.90 -8.91 4.60
C GLY A 22 15.85 -10.37 5.10
N ASP A 23 14.73 -11.08 4.91
CA ASP A 23 14.54 -12.44 5.37
C ASP A 23 14.82 -13.46 4.23
N PRO A 24 15.85 -14.31 4.33
CA PRO A 24 16.13 -15.33 3.32
C PRO A 24 15.08 -16.47 3.28
N SER A 25 14.24 -16.60 4.31
CA SER A 25 13.11 -17.55 4.36
C SER A 25 11.75 -16.83 4.22
N ARG A 26 11.75 -15.67 3.57
CA ARG A 26 10.58 -14.83 3.36
C ARG A 26 9.40 -15.61 2.77
N ASP A 27 8.24 -15.41 3.37
CA ASP A 27 6.96 -15.81 2.79
C ASP A 27 6.65 -14.93 1.57
N GLU A 28 6.80 -15.51 0.38
CA GLU A 28 6.59 -14.83 -0.90
C GLU A 28 5.13 -14.40 -1.09
N ALA A 29 4.17 -15.21 -0.67
CA ALA A 29 2.75 -14.87 -0.82
C ALA A 29 2.39 -13.65 0.04
N ARG A 30 2.94 -13.60 1.26
CA ARG A 30 2.84 -12.42 2.13
C ARG A 30 3.53 -11.20 1.52
N HIS A 31 4.72 -11.38 0.95
CA HIS A 31 5.45 -10.27 0.32
C HIS A 31 4.67 -9.66 -0.86
N GLN A 32 4.15 -10.48 -1.77
CA GLN A 32 3.33 -10.05 -2.89
C GLN A 32 2.05 -9.33 -2.43
N THR A 33 1.45 -9.80 -1.33
CA THR A 33 0.29 -9.14 -0.72
C THR A 33 0.64 -7.72 -0.22
N LEU A 34 1.81 -7.54 0.41
CA LEU A 34 2.25 -6.23 0.88
C LEU A 34 2.51 -5.25 -0.26
N LEU A 35 3.10 -5.71 -1.36
CA LEU A 35 3.30 -4.90 -2.56
C LEU A 35 1.96 -4.43 -3.14
N ARG A 36 1.00 -5.33 -3.29
CA ARG A 36 -0.34 -5.00 -3.78
C ARG A 36 -1.05 -3.98 -2.87
N LEU A 37 -0.99 -4.14 -1.55
CA LEU A 37 -1.60 -3.21 -0.61
C LEU A 37 -0.95 -1.82 -0.65
N LEU A 38 0.36 -1.76 -0.86
CA LEU A 38 1.07 -0.50 -1.04
C LEU A 38 0.62 0.21 -2.33
N ASP A 39 0.48 -0.52 -3.44
CA ASP A 39 -0.02 0.03 -4.70
C ASP A 39 -1.48 0.47 -4.60
N GLU A 40 -2.34 -0.29 -3.94
CA GLU A 40 -3.74 0.10 -3.71
C GLU A 40 -3.86 1.37 -2.84
N GLU A 41 -3.03 1.53 -1.81
CA GLU A 41 -3.00 2.76 -1.01
C GLU A 41 -2.43 3.96 -1.78
N LYS A 42 -1.40 3.75 -2.61
CA LYS A 42 -0.86 4.82 -3.49
C LYS A 42 -1.84 5.19 -4.59
N ALA A 43 -2.60 4.25 -5.15
CA ALA A 43 -3.64 4.55 -6.13
C ALA A 43 -4.78 5.42 -5.56
N LYS A 44 -4.96 5.45 -4.23
CA LYS A 44 -5.88 6.38 -3.56
C LYS A 44 -5.35 7.82 -3.54
N GLU A 45 -4.04 8.02 -3.67
CA GLU A 45 -3.40 9.33 -3.87
C GLU A 45 -3.66 9.87 -5.28
N GLU A 46 -3.60 9.00 -6.29
CA GLU A 46 -3.75 9.39 -7.70
C GLU A 46 -5.19 9.66 -8.14
N ARG A 47 -6.21 9.28 -7.35
CA ARG A 47 -7.61 9.63 -7.65
C ARG A 47 -7.83 11.13 -7.40
N PRO A 48 -7.88 11.97 -8.44
CA PRO A 48 -8.23 13.36 -8.28
C PRO A 48 -9.70 13.40 -7.85
N HIS A 49 -10.08 14.49 -7.20
CA HIS A 49 -11.40 14.79 -6.63
C HIS A 49 -12.59 14.75 -7.62
N ASP A 50 -12.40 14.29 -8.87
CA ASP A 50 -13.39 14.33 -9.96
C ASP A 50 -13.66 12.93 -10.54
N TRP A 51 -14.28 12.04 -9.77
CA TRP A 51 -15.11 10.99 -10.37
C TRP A 51 -16.58 11.33 -10.12
N PRO A 52 -17.40 11.55 -11.16
CA PRO A 52 -18.81 11.81 -10.95
C PRO A 52 -19.45 10.54 -10.38
N ASN A 53 -20.19 10.71 -9.28
CA ASN A 53 -21.16 9.73 -8.83
C ASN A 53 -22.07 9.38 -10.02
N VAL A 54 -21.98 8.14 -10.50
CA VAL A 54 -23.01 7.52 -11.34
C VAL A 54 -23.72 6.44 -10.52
#